data_AF-A0A7Y0CRD2-F1
#
_entry.id   AF-A0A7Y0CRD2-F1
#
_cell.length_a   1.000
_cell.length_b   1.000
_cell.length_c   1.000
_cell.angle_alpha   90.00
_cell.angle_beta   90.00
_cell.angle_gamma   90.00
#
_symmetry.space_group_name_H-M   'P 1'
#
loop_
_entity.id
_entity.type
_entity.pdbx_description
1 polymer ?
#
loop_
_entity_poly.entity_id
_entity_poly.type
_entity_poly.pdbx_seq_one_letter_code
_entity_poly.pdbx_strand_id
1 'polypeptide(L)'
;MKTTAPQLLNKAAALMEQRGAQYDKPEGERSMGATVAAFNIITGRDLTESEGWLLMQVLKDVRDRQRKEPHADSLEDGIAYSALKAEARLAEVMA
;
A
#
# COMPACT_ATOMS: atom_id res chain seq x y z
N MET A 1 22.72 -16.33 -1.63
CA MET A 1 21.48 -17.09 -1.38
C MET A 1 20.32 -16.34 -2.05
N LYS A 2 19.40 -17.01 -2.73
CA LYS A 2 18.28 -16.36 -3.42
C LYS A 2 17.18 -15.98 -2.41
N THR A 3 16.74 -14.73 -2.39
CA THR A 3 15.57 -14.31 -1.60
C THR A 3 14.32 -15.02 -2.11
N THR A 4 13.54 -15.60 -1.20
CA THR A 4 12.33 -16.34 -1.53
C THR A 4 11.07 -15.48 -1.39
N ALA A 5 9.98 -15.86 -2.06
CA ALA A 5 8.72 -15.15 -1.96
C ALA A 5 8.16 -15.09 -0.51
N PRO A 6 8.19 -16.17 0.30
CA PRO A 6 7.78 -16.09 1.70
C PRO A 6 8.62 -15.12 2.55
N GLN A 7 9.93 -15.02 2.29
CA GLN A 7 10.77 -14.05 2.99
C GLN A 7 10.37 -12.61 2.66
N LEU A 8 10.05 -12.31 1.40
CA LEU A 8 9.56 -11.00 0.98
C LEU A 8 8.20 -10.68 1.60
N LEU A 9 7.29 -11.66 1.62
CA LEU A 9 5.97 -11.50 2.22
C LEU A 9 6.05 -11.20 3.73
N ASN A 10 6.86 -11.99 4.47
CA ASN A 10 7.06 -11.77 5.89
C ASN A 10 7.73 -10.43 6.19
N LYS A 11 8.65 -9.99 5.33
CA LYS A 11 9.27 -8.67 5.46
C LYS A 11 8.25 -7.55 5.25
N ALA A 12 7.39 -7.66 4.23
CA ALA A 12 6.33 -6.69 3.99
C ALA A 12 5.36 -6.60 5.18
N ALA A 13 4.98 -7.75 5.76
CA ALA A 13 4.15 -7.79 6.97
C ALA A 13 4.82 -7.06 8.15
N ALA A 14 6.08 -7.37 8.45
CA ALA A 14 6.83 -6.71 9.53
C ALA A 14 6.97 -5.20 9.33
N LEU A 15 7.18 -4.74 8.09
CA LEU A 15 7.23 -3.31 7.76
C LEU A 15 5.89 -2.61 7.97
N MET A 16 4.77 -3.27 7.64
CA MET A 16 3.43 -2.72 7.90
C MET A 16 3.16 -2.60 9.40
N GLU A 17 3.54 -3.61 10.19
CA GLU A 17 3.41 -3.59 11.65
C GLU A 17 4.27 -2.49 12.29
N GLN A 18 5.53 -2.37 11.87
CA GLN A 18 6.43 -1.33 12.38
C GLN A 18 5.92 0.08 12.06
N ARG A 19 5.40 0.29 10.83
CA ARG A 19 4.80 1.56 10.44
C ARG A 19 3.51 1.81 11.25
N GLY A 20 2.67 0.80 11.45
CA GLY A 20 1.47 0.90 12.30
C GLY A 20 1.81 1.37 13.72
N ALA A 21 2.77 0.73 14.37
CA ALA A 21 3.20 1.07 15.72
C ALA A 21 3.80 2.50 15.85
N GLN A 22 4.42 3.02 14.78
CA GLN A 22 4.97 4.37 14.77
C GLN A 22 3.89 5.46 14.66
N TYR A 23 2.71 5.10 14.13
CA TYR A 23 1.61 6.03 13.86
C TYR A 23 0.37 5.78 14.72
N ASP A 24 0.44 4.89 15.73
CA ASP A 24 -0.66 4.57 16.63
C ASP A 24 -1.22 5.82 17.32
N LYS A 25 -2.24 6.39 16.68
CA LYS A 25 -3.31 7.13 17.34
C LYS A 25 -4.34 6.10 17.85
N PRO A 26 -4.99 6.34 18.99
CA PRO A 26 -5.98 5.41 19.56
C PRO A 26 -7.09 5.00 18.58
N GLU A 27 -7.38 5.83 17.57
CA GLU A 27 -8.45 5.59 16.60
C GLU A 27 -8.05 4.72 15.38
N GLY A 28 -6.77 4.35 15.23
CA GLY A 28 -6.33 3.45 14.14
C GLY A 28 -6.45 4.02 12.71
N GLU A 29 -6.64 5.34 12.55
CA GLU A 29 -6.84 5.97 11.24
C GLU A 29 -5.60 5.83 10.34
N ARG A 30 -5.75 5.08 9.24
CA ARG A 30 -4.72 4.93 8.20
C ARG A 30 -4.76 6.10 7.22
N SER A 31 -3.58 6.56 6.80
CA SER A 31 -3.43 7.77 5.98
C SER A 31 -4.07 7.70 4.59
N MET A 32 -4.32 6.50 4.05
CA MET A 32 -4.83 6.36 2.68
C MET A 32 -6.27 6.84 2.53
N GLY A 33 -7.19 6.47 3.43
CA GLY A 33 -8.57 6.94 3.38
C GLY A 33 -8.66 8.47 3.39
N ALA A 34 -7.93 9.13 4.30
CA ALA A 34 -7.83 10.58 4.34
C ALA A 34 -7.20 11.19 3.08
N THR A 35 -6.16 10.53 2.52
CA THR A 35 -5.51 10.97 1.29
C THR A 35 -6.47 10.91 0.10
N VAL A 36 -7.22 9.82 -0.04
CA VAL A 36 -8.20 9.63 -1.11
C VAL A 36 -9.36 10.63 -0.98
N ALA A 37 -9.88 10.83 0.24
CA ALA A 37 -10.92 11.83 0.49
C ALA A 37 -10.47 13.23 0.08
N ALA A 38 -9.27 13.65 0.47
CA ALA A 38 -8.71 14.94 0.07
C ALA A 38 -8.50 15.03 -1.45
N PHE A 39 -7.97 13.97 -2.07
CA PHE A 39 -7.77 13.91 -3.52
C PHE A 39 -9.09 14.05 -4.30
N ASN A 40 -10.13 13.35 -3.87
CA ASN A 40 -11.47 13.42 -4.45
C ASN A 40 -12.04 14.85 -4.38
N ILE A 41 -11.91 15.51 -3.22
CA ILE A 41 -12.34 16.91 -3.03
C ILE A 41 -11.60 17.85 -3.99
N ILE A 42 -10.28 17.73 -4.09
CA ILE A 42 -9.44 18.62 -4.91
C ILE A 42 -9.74 18.44 -6.40
N THR A 43 -10.00 17.20 -6.84
CA THR A 43 -10.05 16.85 -8.26
C THR A 43 -11.46 16.63 -8.81
N GLY A 44 -12.49 16.66 -7.95
CA GLY A 44 -13.86 16.33 -8.33
C GLY A 44 -14.03 14.86 -8.74
N ARG A 45 -13.26 13.96 -8.11
CA ARG A 45 -13.28 12.51 -8.36
C ARG A 45 -13.96 11.77 -7.21
N ASP A 46 -14.15 10.48 -7.41
CA ASP A 46 -14.80 9.60 -6.44
C ASP A 46 -14.08 8.26 -6.40
N LEU A 47 -12.79 8.30 -6.06
CA LEU A 47 -11.99 7.10 -5.84
C LEU A 47 -12.30 6.50 -4.47
N THR A 48 -12.29 5.18 -4.40
CA THR A 48 -12.30 4.39 -3.17
C THR A 48 -10.89 4.28 -2.55
N GLU A 49 -10.80 3.88 -1.28
CA GLU A 49 -9.49 3.65 -0.64
C GLU A 49 -8.69 2.55 -1.36
N SER A 50 -9.35 1.47 -1.79
CA SER A 50 -8.69 0.39 -2.53
C SER A 50 -8.14 0.86 -3.89
N GLU A 51 -8.81 1.81 -4.56
CA GLU A 51 -8.28 2.43 -5.79
C GLU A 51 -7.06 3.30 -5.51
N GLY A 52 -7.00 3.98 -4.36
CA GLY A 52 -5.80 4.68 -3.89
C GLY A 52 -4.61 3.74 -3.70
N TRP A 53 -4.82 2.60 -3.03
CA TRP A 53 -3.79 1.57 -2.89
C TRP A 53 -3.40 0.92 -4.22
N LEU A 54 -4.34 0.71 -5.14
CA LEU A 54 -4.06 0.23 -6.49
C LEU A 54 -3.13 1.19 -7.24
N LEU A 55 -3.38 2.51 -7.17
CA LEU A 55 -2.52 3.52 -7.76
C LEU A 55 -1.10 3.46 -7.19
N MET A 56 -0.97 3.31 -5.87
CA MET A 56 0.32 3.19 -5.20
C MET A 56 1.06 1.90 -5.57
N GLN A 57 0.34 0.78 -5.73
CA GLN A 57 0.92 -0.47 -6.22
C GLN A 57 1.48 -0.28 -7.65
N VAL A 58 0.69 0.28 -8.56
CA VAL A 58 1.12 0.57 -9.94
C VAL A 58 2.34 1.50 -9.96
N LEU A 59 2.40 2.51 -9.09
CA LEU A 59 3.55 3.39 -8.97
C LEU A 59 4.83 2.61 -8.61
N LYS A 60 4.75 1.62 -7.72
CA LYS A 60 5.91 0.80 -7.34
C LYS A 60 6.35 -0.12 -8.46
N ASP A 61 5.40 -0.73 -9.17
CA ASP A 61 5.68 -1.52 -10.38
C ASP A 61 6.39 -0.65 -11.44
N VAL A 62 5.87 0.55 -11.74
CA VAL A 62 6.49 1.48 -12.69
C VAL A 62 7.90 1.88 -12.23
N ARG A 63 8.09 2.18 -10.94
CA ARG A 63 9.38 2.60 -10.40
C ARG A 63 10.46 1.52 -10.47
N ASP A 64 10.10 0.25 -10.25
CA ASP A 64 11.00 -0.89 -10.49
C ASP A 64 11.37 -0.98 -11.98
N ARG A 65 10.36 -0.91 -12.86
CA ARG A 65 10.56 -1.04 -14.32
C ARG A 65 11.34 0.09 -14.98
N GLN A 66 11.44 1.25 -14.34
CA GLN A 66 12.29 2.36 -14.79
C GLN A 66 13.80 2.10 -14.56
N ARG A 67 14.17 0.99 -13.90
CA ARG A 67 15.55 0.66 -13.56
C ARG A 67 16.00 -0.59 -14.30
N LYS A 68 17.30 -0.67 -14.57
CA LYS A 68 17.92 -1.87 -15.15
C LYS A 68 18.00 -3.01 -14.14
N GLU A 69 18.35 -2.69 -12.90
CA GLU A 69 18.47 -3.64 -11.80
C GLU A 69 17.22 -3.61 -10.92
N PRO A 70 16.82 -4.77 -10.33
CA PRO A 70 15.66 -4.85 -9.44
C PRO A 70 15.74 -3.87 -8.28
N HIS A 71 14.64 -3.18 -8.01
CA HIS A 71 14.56 -2.21 -6.92
C HIS A 71 13.86 -2.81 -5.70
N ALA A 72 14.64 -3.34 -4.76
CA ALA A 72 14.15 -4.03 -3.56
C ALA A 72 13.05 -3.24 -2.82
N ASP A 73 13.24 -1.95 -2.58
CA ASP A 73 12.25 -1.09 -1.91
C ASP A 73 10.90 -1.05 -2.66
N SER A 74 10.94 -0.93 -3.98
CA SER A 74 9.70 -0.90 -4.77
C SER A 74 9.01 -2.26 -4.82
N LEU A 75 9.78 -3.34 -4.92
CA LEU A 75 9.24 -4.70 -4.90
C LEU A 75 8.62 -5.05 -3.53
N GLU A 76 9.24 -4.62 -2.43
CA GLU A 76 8.74 -4.84 -1.08
C GLU A 76 7.51 -3.97 -0.77
N ASP A 77 7.54 -2.68 -1.07
CA ASP A 77 6.37 -1.80 -0.92
C ASP A 77 5.21 -2.25 -1.82
N GLY A 78 5.48 -2.79 -3.02
CA GLY A 78 4.45 -3.34 -3.90
C GLY A 78 3.66 -4.50 -3.25
N ILE A 79 4.34 -5.37 -2.50
CA ILE A 79 3.70 -6.45 -1.73
C ILE A 79 2.84 -5.87 -0.61
N ALA A 80 3.39 -4.92 0.16
CA ALA A 80 2.66 -4.26 1.25
C ALA A 80 1.40 -3.54 0.74
N TYR A 81 1.51 -2.78 -0.35
CA TYR A 81 0.37 -2.07 -0.94
C TYR A 81 -0.66 -3.02 -1.54
N SER A 82 -0.23 -4.16 -2.10
CA SER A 82 -1.17 -5.19 -2.55
C SER A 82 -1.98 -5.77 -1.38
N ALA A 83 -1.34 -5.99 -0.22
CA ALA A 83 -2.02 -6.45 0.99
C ALA A 83 -3.00 -5.39 1.54
N LEU A 84 -2.58 -4.13 1.65
CA LEU A 84 -3.42 -3.02 2.12
C LEU A 84 -4.61 -2.76 1.18
N LYS A 85 -4.39 -2.86 -0.13
CA LYS A 85 -5.46 -2.82 -1.14
C LYS A 85 -6.48 -3.92 -0.92
N ALA A 86 -6.02 -5.16 -0.68
CA ALA A 86 -6.91 -6.29 -0.44
C ALA A 86 -7.74 -6.08 0.83
N GLU A 87 -7.13 -5.60 1.91
CA GLU A 87 -7.82 -5.25 3.16
C GLU A 87 -8.90 -4.19 2.91
N ALA A 88 -8.55 -3.06 2.27
CA ALA A 88 -9.49 -1.99 1.94
C ALA A 88 -10.65 -2.49 1.06
N ARG A 89 -10.35 -3.29 0.03
CA ARG A 89 -11.37 -3.82 -0.89
C ARG A 89 -12.32 -4.82 -0.21
N LEU A 90 -11.84 -5.59 0.76
CA LEU A 90 -12.69 -6.49 1.55
C LEU A 90 -13.59 -5.71 2.52
N ALA A 91 -13.11 -4.59 3.06
CA ALA A 91 -13.91 -3.71 3.92
C ALA A 91 -15.03 -2.98 3.15
N GLU A 92 -14.81 -2.63 1.88
CA GLU A 92 -15.82 -1.96 1.03
C GLU A 92 -17.11 -2.78 0.83
N VAL A 93 -17.04 -4.12 0.87
CA VAL A 93 -18.23 -4.98 0.76
C VAL A 93 -19.09 -4.92 2.02
N MET A 94 -18.56 -4.39 3.12
CA MET A 94 -19.25 -4.28 4.41
C MET A 94 -19.71 -2.85 4.77
N ALA A 95 -19.58 -1.89 3.84
CA ALA A 95 -19.91 -0.48 4.05
C ALA A 95 -21.20 -0.06 3.33
#